data_AF-A0A437JFW0-F1
#
_entry.id   AF-A0A437JFW0-F1
#
_cell.length_a   1.000
_cell.length_b   1.000
_cell.length_c   1.000
_cell.angle_alpha   90.00
_cell.angle_beta   90.00
_cell.angle_gamma   90.00
#
_symmetry.space_group_name_H-M   'P 1'
#
loop_
_entity.id
_entity.type
_entity.pdbx_description
1 polymer ?
#
loop_
_entity_poly.entity_id
_entity_poly.type
_entity_poly.pdbx_seq_one_letter_code
_entity_poly.pdbx_strand_id
1 'polypeptide(L)'
;MSEQNSIYNLKGELVGRFRHGVAWSSPVQERLGEYDEEFVHDNEGLMIVKVNDGYVLNIIGEELGNISGNKIFVSGCNVGSYIGSPAAGAASIAFIFNSSGTRGS
;
A
#
# COMPACT_ATOMS: atom_id res chain seq x y z
N MET A 1 13.61 15.08 7.74
CA MET A 1 13.08 14.08 8.69
C MET A 1 12.97 12.77 7.95
N SER A 2 13.44 11.65 8.50
CA SER A 2 13.40 10.35 7.82
C SER A 2 11.96 9.84 7.81
N GLU A 3 11.31 9.80 6.66
CA GLU A 3 10.01 9.14 6.49
C GLU A 3 10.20 7.62 6.60
N GLN A 4 10.15 7.09 7.82
CA GLN A 4 10.07 5.66 8.04
C GLN A 4 8.60 5.32 8.23
N ASN A 5 7.98 4.79 7.17
CA ASN A 5 6.61 4.34 7.23
C ASN A 5 6.59 2.82 7.45
N SER A 6 5.70 2.35 8.32
CA SER A 6 5.60 0.95 8.69
C SER A 6 4.17 0.46 8.51
N ILE A 7 4.01 -0.70 7.88
CA ILE A 7 2.70 -1.31 7.61
C ILE A 7 2.56 -2.57 8.47
N TYR A 8 1.45 -2.66 9.20
CA TYR A 8 1.14 -3.76 10.10
C TYR A 8 -0.15 -4.45 9.68
N ASN A 9 -0.19 -5.78 9.74
CA ASN A 9 -1.42 -6.54 9.58
C ASN A 9 -2.25 -6.54 10.89
N LEU A 10 -3.45 -7.14 10.87
CA LEU A 10 -4.33 -7.24 12.04
C LEU A 10 -3.71 -7.95 13.26
N LYS A 11 -2.69 -8.78 13.08
CA LYS A 11 -1.97 -9.45 14.17
C LYS A 11 -0.89 -8.57 14.80
N GLY A 12 -0.69 -7.36 14.28
CA GLY A 12 0.38 -6.46 14.70
C GLY A 12 1.75 -6.84 14.12
N GLU A 13 1.81 -7.72 13.12
CA GLU A 13 3.05 -8.10 12.47
C GLU A 13 3.44 -7.06 11.42
N LEU A 14 4.72 -6.67 11.39
CA LEU A 14 5.25 -5.73 10.40
C LEU A 14 5.40 -6.41 9.04
N VAL A 15 4.56 -6.01 8.09
CA VAL A 15 4.45 -6.58 6.73
C VAL A 15 4.99 -5.67 5.63
N GLY A 16 5.25 -4.39 5.92
CA GLY A 16 5.84 -3.46 4.96
C GLY A 16 6.67 -2.36 5.61
N ARG A 17 7.75 -1.94 4.93
CA ARG A 17 8.61 -0.81 5.29
C ARG A 17 8.74 0.13 4.11
N PHE A 18 8.17 1.31 4.22
CA PHE A 18 7.99 2.22 3.09
C PHE A 18 8.79 3.50 3.38
N ARG A 19 9.71 3.88 2.49
CA ARG A 19 10.68 4.94 2.75
C ARG A 19 11.04 5.70 1.47
N HIS A 20 11.02 7.03 1.55
CA HIS A 20 11.38 7.94 0.46
C HIS A 20 10.70 7.58 -0.87
N GLY A 21 9.39 7.29 -0.81
CA GLY A 21 8.62 6.89 -2.00
C GLY A 21 8.86 5.46 -2.51
N VAL A 22 9.58 4.62 -1.77
CA VAL A 22 9.83 3.21 -2.16
C VAL A 22 9.20 2.25 -1.16
N ALA A 23 8.45 1.27 -1.66
CA ALA A 23 7.76 0.26 -0.87
C ALA A 23 8.58 -1.05 -0.81
N TRP A 24 8.75 -1.59 0.40
CA TRP A 24 9.46 -2.85 0.62
C TRP A 24 8.61 -3.80 1.47
N SER A 25 8.65 -5.09 1.16
CA SER A 25 8.00 -6.12 1.97
C SER A 25 8.74 -6.35 3.28
N SER A 26 8.06 -6.92 4.26
CA SER A 26 8.64 -7.39 5.50
C SER A 26 8.05 -8.77 5.83
N PRO A 27 8.85 -9.73 6.33
CA PRO A 27 10.26 -9.61 6.73
C PRO A 27 11.28 -9.71 5.59
N VAL A 28 10.85 -10.10 4.38
CA VAL A 28 11.75 -10.48 3.26
C VAL A 28 12.55 -9.32 2.67
N GLN A 29 12.08 -8.06 2.82
CA GLN A 29 12.73 -6.87 2.24
C GLN A 29 12.86 -6.94 0.71
N GLU A 30 11.85 -7.48 0.04
CA GLU A 30 11.71 -7.39 -1.42
C GLU A 30 11.17 -6.02 -1.78
N ARG A 31 11.78 -5.33 -2.77
CA ARG A 31 11.22 -4.08 -3.30
C ARG A 31 9.90 -4.40 -4.02
N LEU A 32 8.83 -3.72 -3.65
CA LEU A 32 7.49 -3.91 -4.20
C LEU A 32 7.20 -2.91 -5.33
N GLY A 33 7.76 -1.71 -5.23
CA GLY A 33 7.62 -0.66 -6.22
C GLY A 33 7.83 0.73 -5.59
N GLU A 34 7.31 1.73 -6.27
CA GLU A 34 7.38 3.14 -5.87
C GLU A 34 5.99 3.73 -5.66
N TYR A 35 5.90 4.77 -4.85
CA TYR A 35 4.67 5.46 -4.55
C TYR A 35 4.92 6.93 -4.26
N ASP A 36 3.95 7.75 -4.61
CA ASP A 36 3.83 9.15 -4.22
C ASP A 36 2.44 9.41 -3.61
N GLU A 37 2.03 10.67 -3.54
CA GLU A 37 0.73 11.05 -2.95
C GLU A 37 -0.46 10.70 -3.84
N GLU A 38 -0.25 10.56 -5.15
CA GLU A 38 -1.30 10.40 -6.16
C GLU A 38 -1.23 9.05 -6.89
N PHE A 39 -0.06 8.42 -6.97
CA PHE A 39 0.19 7.25 -7.80
C PHE A 39 1.07 6.21 -7.13
N VAL A 40 0.91 4.97 -7.57
CA VAL A 40 1.76 3.84 -7.20
C VAL A 40 2.20 3.14 -8.46
N HIS A 41 3.50 2.87 -8.53
CA HIS A 41 4.17 2.25 -9.67
C HIS A 41 4.79 0.93 -9.24
N ASP A 42 4.72 -0.09 -10.09
CA ASP A 42 5.42 -1.34 -9.85
C ASP A 42 6.94 -1.20 -10.06
N ASN A 43 7.66 -2.32 -9.98
CA ASN A 43 9.10 -2.33 -10.15
C ASN A 43 9.57 -1.99 -11.58
N GLU A 44 8.71 -2.10 -12.59
CA GLU A 44 8.98 -1.77 -14.00
C GLU A 44 8.67 -0.29 -14.30
N GLY A 45 8.11 0.44 -13.33
CA GLY A 45 7.67 1.82 -13.47
C GLY A 45 6.29 1.95 -14.10
N LEU A 46 5.53 0.86 -14.20
CA LEU A 46 4.15 0.91 -14.66
C LEU A 46 3.24 1.38 -13.52
N MET A 47 2.41 2.38 -13.78
CA MET A 47 1.37 2.80 -12.84
C MET A 47 0.35 1.69 -12.65
N ILE A 48 0.17 1.22 -11.41
CA ILE A 48 -0.75 0.13 -11.08
C ILE A 48 -2.00 0.61 -10.35
N VAL A 49 -1.91 1.69 -9.57
CA VAL A 49 -3.06 2.31 -8.91
C VAL A 49 -2.93 3.84 -8.85
N LYS A 50 -4.07 4.50 -8.71
CA LYS A 50 -4.21 5.92 -8.40
C LYS A 50 -4.75 6.08 -6.98
N VAL A 51 -4.23 7.04 -6.24
CA VAL A 51 -4.70 7.43 -4.91
C VAL A 51 -5.49 8.73 -5.03
N ASN A 52 -6.66 8.78 -4.40
CA ASN A 52 -7.53 9.95 -4.39
C ASN A 52 -8.18 10.11 -3.01
N ASP A 53 -7.78 11.12 -2.24
CA ASP A 53 -8.30 11.38 -0.88
C ASP A 53 -8.32 10.13 0.03
N GLY A 54 -7.29 9.29 -0.06
CA GLY A 54 -7.16 8.05 0.71
C GLY A 54 -7.90 6.84 0.12
N TYR A 55 -8.64 7.00 -0.97
CA TYR A 55 -9.15 5.88 -1.77
C TYR A 55 -8.08 5.42 -2.77
N VAL A 56 -7.99 4.11 -2.95
CA VAL A 56 -7.06 3.47 -3.88
C VAL A 56 -7.86 2.86 -5.01
N LEU A 57 -7.62 3.37 -6.22
CA LEU A 57 -8.33 3.00 -7.43
C LEU A 57 -7.38 2.26 -8.37
N ASN A 58 -7.83 1.19 -9.02
CA ASN A 58 -7.06 0.61 -10.12
C ASN A 58 -7.04 1.55 -11.35
N ILE A 59 -6.29 1.17 -12.39
CA ILE A 59 -6.13 1.98 -13.60
C ILE A 59 -7.43 2.25 -14.39
N ILE A 60 -8.48 1.46 -14.16
CA ILE A 60 -9.80 1.66 -14.78
C ILE A 60 -10.78 2.39 -13.85
N GLY A 61 -10.36 2.80 -12.66
CA GLY A 61 -11.14 3.60 -11.71
C GLY A 61 -11.97 2.81 -10.70
N GLU A 62 -11.79 1.50 -10.59
CA GLU A 62 -12.47 0.68 -9.57
C GLU A 62 -11.73 0.78 -8.23
N GLU A 63 -12.50 0.90 -7.15
CA GLU A 63 -11.97 0.96 -5.79
C GLU A 63 -11.41 -0.41 -5.35
N LEU A 64 -10.15 -0.41 -4.94
CA LEU A 64 -9.47 -1.56 -4.34
C LEU A 64 -9.52 -1.52 -2.81
N GLY A 65 -9.65 -0.31 -2.25
CA GLY A 65 -9.76 -0.09 -0.82
C GLY A 65 -9.54 1.37 -0.48
N ASN A 66 -9.52 1.64 0.82
CA ASN A 66 -9.34 2.99 1.32
C ASN A 66 -8.62 2.99 2.67
N ILE A 67 -8.07 4.15 3.04
CA ILE A 67 -7.56 4.40 4.39
C ILE A 67 -8.54 5.28 5.17
N SER A 68 -8.63 5.06 6.47
CA SER A 68 -9.39 5.93 7.39
C SER A 68 -8.62 6.09 8.70
N GLY A 69 -8.16 7.30 8.97
CA GLY A 69 -7.16 7.54 10.00
C GLY A 69 -5.90 6.73 9.68
N ASN A 70 -5.42 5.93 10.64
CA ASN A 70 -4.26 5.04 10.45
C ASN A 70 -4.64 3.61 10.02
N LYS A 71 -5.92 3.33 9.77
CA LYS A 71 -6.43 1.98 9.42
C LYS A 71 -6.55 1.82 7.91
N ILE A 72 -6.37 0.59 7.45
CA ILE A 72 -6.39 0.20 6.04
C ILE A 72 -7.58 -0.73 5.81
N PHE A 73 -8.39 -0.44 4.80
CA PHE A 73 -9.60 -1.20 4.48
C PHE A 73 -9.55 -1.72 3.04
N VAL A 74 -9.95 -2.97 2.85
CA VAL A 74 -10.13 -3.63 1.54
C VAL A 74 -11.50 -4.29 1.55
N SER A 75 -12.32 -4.01 0.53
CA SER A 75 -13.72 -4.47 0.46
C SER A 75 -14.53 -4.18 1.74
N GLY A 76 -14.28 -3.02 2.37
CA GLY A 76 -14.93 -2.59 3.62
C GLY A 76 -14.41 -3.27 4.90
N CYS A 77 -13.51 -4.25 4.80
CA CYS A 77 -12.92 -4.92 5.95
C CYS A 77 -11.60 -4.27 6.34
N ASN A 78 -11.41 -3.98 7.63
CA ASN A 78 -10.11 -3.56 8.15
C ASN A 78 -9.11 -4.72 7.99
N VAL A 79 -8.00 -4.49 7.30
CA VAL A 79 -6.94 -5.49 7.05
C VAL A 79 -5.63 -5.17 7.76
N GLY A 80 -5.50 -3.96 8.32
CA GLY A 80 -4.25 -3.54 8.94
C GLY A 80 -4.21 -2.06 9.29
N SER A 81 -3.01 -1.59 9.59
CA SER A 81 -2.75 -0.20 9.91
C SER A 81 -1.38 0.24 9.44
N TYR A 82 -1.18 1.54 9.28
CA TYR A 82 0.13 2.11 9.00
C TYR A 82 0.56 3.09 10.09
N ILE A 83 1.86 3.29 10.22
CA ILE A 83 2.48 4.40 10.95
C ILE A 83 3.28 5.20 9.92
N GLY A 84 3.07 6.52 9.87
CA GLY A 84 3.74 7.42 8.92
C GLY A 84 2.75 8.14 8.00
N SER A 85 3.07 8.24 6.71
CA SER A 85 2.28 8.99 5.73
C SER A 85 1.05 8.22 5.23
N PRO A 86 -0.07 8.92 4.99
CA PRO A 86 -1.25 8.34 4.32
C PRO A 86 -0.92 7.68 2.98
N ALA A 87 -0.02 8.27 2.19
CA ALA A 87 0.46 7.70 0.94
C ALA A 87 1.04 6.29 1.11
N ALA A 88 1.82 6.05 2.17
CA ALA A 88 2.34 4.71 2.46
C ALA A 88 1.22 3.72 2.84
N GLY A 89 0.23 4.17 3.60
CA GLY A 89 -0.98 3.40 3.90
C GLY A 89 -1.74 3.01 2.63
N ALA A 90 -1.97 3.97 1.73
CA ALA A 90 -2.63 3.75 0.44
C ALA A 90 -1.85 2.78 -0.45
N ALA A 91 -0.53 2.99 -0.62
CA ALA A 91 0.30 2.11 -1.42
C ALA A 91 0.35 0.66 -0.88
N SER A 92 0.18 0.46 0.43
CA SER A 92 0.11 -0.89 1.01
C SER A 92 -1.14 -1.67 0.58
N ILE A 93 -2.23 -1.00 0.22
CA ILE A 93 -3.41 -1.65 -0.37
C ILE A 93 -2.98 -2.31 -1.69
N ALA A 94 -2.31 -1.56 -2.57
CA ALA A 94 -1.88 -2.08 -3.87
C ALA A 94 -0.86 -3.24 -3.74
N PHE A 95 0.15 -3.09 -2.89
CA PHE A 95 1.27 -4.03 -2.86
C PHE A 95 1.09 -5.23 -1.92
N ILE A 96 0.39 -5.06 -0.80
CA ILE A 96 0.37 -6.06 0.28
C ILE A 96 -1.02 -6.68 0.39
N PHE A 97 -2.06 -5.86 0.56
CA PHE A 97 -3.38 -6.34 0.94
C PHE A 97 -4.32 -6.66 -0.22
N ASN A 98 -4.09 -6.13 -1.42
CA ASN A 98 -4.85 -6.43 -2.63
C ASN A 98 -4.25 -7.61 -3.44
N SER A 99 -3.38 -8.41 -2.82
CA SER A 99 -2.63 -9.48 -3.50
C SER A 99 -3.45 -10.73 -3.83
N SER A 100 -4.74 -10.78 -3.50
CA SER A 100 -5.65 -11.89 -3.84
C SER A 100 -6.01 -12.02 -5.33
N GLY A 101 -5.39 -11.27 -6.24
CA GLY A 101 -5.74 -11.29 -7.67
C GLY A 101 -4.61 -11.36 -8.71
N THR A 102 -3.34 -11.11 -8.38
CA THR A 102 -2.30 -10.87 -9.42
C THR A 102 -0.93 -11.50 -9.17
N ARG A 103 -0.78 -12.46 -8.26
CA ARG A 103 0.36 -13.39 -8.29
C ARG A 103 -0.17 -14.75 -8.72
N GLY A 104 -0.11 -14.99 -10.03
CA GLY A 104 -0.55 -16.22 -10.68
C GLY A 104 0.09 -17.47 -10.09
N SER A 105 -0.71 -18.52 -10.09
CA SER A 105 -0.41 -19.94 -9.87
C SER A 105 0.89 -20.42 -10.51
#